data_AF-A0A522A522-F1
#
_entry.id   AF-A0A522A522-F1
#
_cell.length_a   1.000
_cell.length_b   1.000
_cell.length_c   1.000
_cell.angle_alpha   90.00
_cell.angle_beta   90.00
_cell.angle_gamma   90.00
#
_symmetry.space_group_name_H-M   'P 1'
#
loop_
_entity.id
_entity.type
_entity.pdbx_description
1 polymer ?
#
loop_
_entity_poly.entity_id
_entity_poly.type
_entity_poly.pdbx_seq_one_letter_code
_entity_poly.pdbx_strand_id
1 'polypeptide(L)'
;IIHGDVVSVGGAADVADDATVSGKIQPVDFGSFGLPKLDWLKQWFVQCVLKLRPLAIGPHLGWLWAVAGVYFLLYLLVAVALPKPVAACVDEMTRRPVTTFFTGLLAKLLVPVVIIVLAATGIGLIVVPFIAAAVFFGVLIGKAALFEYLGRSVGRMFGVQSITPPALALAIGIGIVTLLYLVPVLGLVVLAVLSLWGLGLAVTAGLGGMRKESRPPNGTPPVQPLAAAAPVTAAASMGFAADAPQATAAAPGPQPSAIPVAPHPAIAEALAYPRAGFWERMGAGFLDLILAGILCHLAGPFCLLAALAYFAGMWAWKGTTIGGIVLNLKVVRTDGKPISFVVALVRGLAAAFSMMVLFLGFFWIAWDKERQGWHDKIAGTVVIRVPRGMSLVCL
;
A
#
# COMPACT_ATOMS: atom_id res chain seq x y z
N ILE A 1 -45.79 26.63 3.28
CA ILE A 1 -46.93 25.68 3.25
C ILE A 1 -46.50 24.44 2.48
N ILE A 2 -46.53 23.26 3.09
CA ILE A 2 -46.21 21.98 2.44
C ILE A 2 -47.54 21.29 2.13
N HIS A 3 -47.84 21.06 0.85
CA HIS A 3 -49.13 20.49 0.42
C HIS A 3 -49.20 18.95 0.45
N GLY A 4 -48.12 18.28 0.81
CA GLY A 4 -48.03 16.81 0.87
C GLY A 4 -47.57 16.27 2.22
N ASP A 5 -47.38 14.95 2.31
CA ASP A 5 -46.89 14.27 3.51
C ASP A 5 -45.42 14.59 3.78
N VAL A 6 -45.06 14.72 5.06
CA VAL A 6 -43.68 14.95 5.50
C VAL A 6 -43.21 13.71 6.24
N VAL A 7 -42.20 13.04 5.68
CA VAL A 7 -41.61 11.83 6.27
C VAL A 7 -40.26 12.19 6.86
N SER A 8 -40.13 12.00 8.18
CA SER A 8 -38.85 12.18 8.88
C SER A 8 -38.30 10.82 9.30
N VAL A 9 -37.06 10.50 8.89
CA VAL A 9 -36.42 9.21 9.21
C VAL A 9 -35.39 9.43 10.30
N GLY A 10 -35.62 8.82 11.47
CA GLY A 10 -34.66 8.85 12.58
C GLY A 10 -34.66 10.10 13.47
N GLY A 11 -35.62 11.02 13.30
CA GLY A 11 -35.80 12.22 14.13
C GLY A 11 -37.22 12.80 14.03
N ALA A 12 -37.53 13.82 14.84
CA ALA A 12 -38.78 14.57 14.72
C ALA A 12 -38.68 15.60 13.59
N ALA A 13 -39.77 15.83 12.85
CA ALA A 13 -39.85 16.96 11.93
C ALA A 13 -40.07 18.22 12.77
N ASP A 14 -39.12 19.15 12.73
CA ASP A 14 -39.24 20.45 13.38
C ASP A 14 -39.94 21.41 12.41
N VAL A 15 -41.13 21.87 12.78
CA VAL A 15 -41.99 22.73 11.94
C VAL A 15 -42.10 24.08 12.62
N ALA A 16 -41.62 25.13 11.96
CA ALA A 16 -41.70 26.50 12.46
C ALA A 16 -43.16 26.97 12.62
N ASP A 17 -43.42 27.87 13.57
CA ASP A 17 -44.78 28.30 13.96
C ASP A 17 -45.57 28.96 12.80
N ASP A 18 -44.89 29.46 11.77
CA ASP A 18 -45.47 30.05 10.56
C ASP A 18 -45.63 29.06 9.39
N ALA A 19 -45.18 27.81 9.56
CA ALA A 19 -45.22 26.78 8.54
C ALA A 19 -46.45 25.87 8.69
N THR A 20 -47.33 25.89 7.67
CA THR A 20 -48.47 24.96 7.57
C THR A 20 -48.13 23.73 6.74
N VAL A 21 -48.27 22.54 7.31
CA VAL A 21 -48.15 21.24 6.62
C VAL A 21 -49.56 20.68 6.44
N SER A 22 -50.03 20.54 5.20
CA SER A 22 -51.37 20.06 4.87
C SER A 22 -51.48 18.52 4.89
N GLY A 23 -50.37 17.79 4.77
CA GLY A 23 -50.31 16.33 4.85
C GLY A 23 -50.00 15.78 6.25
N LYS A 24 -49.86 14.47 6.38
CA LYS A 24 -49.47 13.81 7.63
C LYS A 24 -47.96 13.91 7.84
N ILE A 25 -47.55 14.28 9.05
CA ILE A 25 -46.16 14.12 9.49
C ILE A 25 -46.01 12.69 9.98
N GLN A 26 -45.32 11.85 9.20
CA GLN A 26 -45.01 10.47 9.57
C GLN A 26 -43.54 10.38 10.03
N PRO A 27 -43.28 10.40 11.36
CA PRO A 27 -41.97 10.05 11.86
C PRO A 27 -41.77 8.53 11.66
N VAL A 28 -40.92 8.17 10.70
CA VAL A 28 -40.43 6.80 10.56
C VAL A 28 -39.33 6.64 11.60
N ASP A 29 -39.75 6.32 12.82
CA ASP A 29 -38.84 5.89 13.88
C ASP A 29 -38.61 4.39 13.74
N PHE A 30 -37.36 3.96 13.93
CA PHE A 30 -36.96 2.56 13.81
C PHE A 30 -37.63 1.66 14.87
N GLY A 31 -38.36 2.24 15.83
CA GLY A 31 -39.19 1.53 16.82
C GLY A 31 -40.52 1.00 16.29
N SER A 32 -40.97 1.42 15.10
CA SER A 32 -42.20 0.91 14.46
C SER A 32 -42.15 -0.58 14.09
N PHE A 33 -40.98 -1.21 14.16
CA PHE A 33 -40.73 -2.64 13.92
C PHE A 33 -40.87 -3.54 15.17
N GLY A 34 -41.41 -3.05 16.30
CA GLY A 34 -41.64 -3.89 17.49
C GLY A 34 -40.37 -4.36 18.20
N LEU A 35 -39.21 -3.78 17.87
CA LEU A 35 -37.95 -4.03 18.55
C LEU A 35 -37.84 -3.13 19.80
N PRO A 36 -37.29 -3.62 20.93
CA PRO A 36 -37.08 -2.80 22.13
C PRO A 36 -36.32 -1.53 21.77
N LYS A 37 -36.60 -0.39 22.42
CA LYS A 37 -36.00 0.92 22.11
C LYS A 37 -34.48 0.80 21.90
N LEU A 38 -34.07 0.73 20.64
CA LEU A 38 -32.69 0.51 20.18
C LEU A 38 -31.88 1.81 20.27
N ASP A 39 -32.13 2.61 21.31
CA ASP A 39 -31.52 3.94 21.48
C ASP A 39 -30.00 3.83 21.56
N TRP A 40 -29.48 2.77 22.19
CA TRP A 40 -28.04 2.48 22.23
C TRP A 40 -27.45 2.18 20.84
N LEU A 41 -28.18 1.49 19.96
CA LEU A 41 -27.73 1.13 18.62
C LEU A 41 -27.86 2.32 17.67
N LYS A 42 -28.97 3.07 17.75
CA LYS A 42 -29.19 4.31 17.01
C LYS A 42 -28.10 5.33 17.34
N GLN A 43 -27.80 5.52 18.63
CA GLN A 43 -26.73 6.42 19.06
C GLN A 43 -25.34 5.93 18.65
N TRP A 44 -25.06 4.63 18.70
CA TRP A 44 -23.83 4.06 18.14
C TRP A 44 -23.72 4.32 16.63
N PHE A 45 -24.77 4.07 15.86
CA PHE A 45 -24.75 4.29 14.42
C PHE A 45 -24.50 5.76 14.08
N VAL A 46 -25.23 6.67 14.72
CA VAL A 46 -25.11 8.11 14.47
C VAL A 46 -23.76 8.66 14.94
N GLN A 47 -23.29 8.25 16.12
CA GLN A 47 -22.07 8.81 16.70
C GLN A 47 -20.80 8.13 16.22
N CYS A 48 -20.84 6.85 15.86
CA CYS A 48 -19.66 6.09 15.44
C CYS A 48 -19.62 5.88 13.92
N VAL A 49 -20.68 5.32 13.33
CA VAL A 49 -20.70 4.95 11.90
C VAL A 49 -20.79 6.20 11.02
N LEU A 50 -21.80 7.06 11.23
CA LEU A 50 -21.98 8.26 10.40
C LEU A 50 -20.85 9.29 10.56
N LYS A 51 -20.31 9.44 11.77
CA LYS A 51 -19.18 10.35 12.04
C LYS A 51 -17.81 9.70 11.79
N LEU A 52 -17.76 8.48 11.28
CA LEU A 52 -16.53 7.76 10.93
C LEU A 52 -15.52 7.72 12.09
N ARG A 53 -16.00 7.50 13.32
CA ARG A 53 -15.15 7.36 14.52
C ARG A 53 -15.44 6.03 15.23
N PRO A 54 -14.42 5.22 15.56
CA PRO A 54 -14.63 3.94 16.24
C PRO A 54 -15.21 4.07 17.66
N LEU A 55 -14.90 5.16 18.36
CA LEU A 55 -15.29 5.36 19.75
C LEU A 55 -15.94 6.73 19.95
N ALA A 56 -16.94 6.79 20.82
CA ALA A 56 -17.65 8.02 21.15
C ALA A 56 -18.01 8.08 22.64
N ILE A 57 -18.08 9.30 23.18
CA ILE A 57 -18.60 9.58 24.52
C ILE A 57 -20.02 10.10 24.35
N GLY A 58 -20.98 9.47 25.02
CA GLY A 58 -22.36 9.93 25.04
C GLY A 58 -23.24 9.03 25.90
N PRO A 59 -24.48 9.47 26.18
CA PRO A 59 -25.47 8.64 26.87
C PRO A 59 -25.67 7.32 26.11
N HIS A 60 -26.00 6.22 26.81
CA HIS A 60 -26.20 4.88 26.22
C HIS A 60 -25.00 4.24 25.49
N LEU A 61 -23.84 4.90 25.40
CA LEU A 61 -22.61 4.40 24.74
C LEU A 61 -21.60 3.79 25.73
N GLY A 62 -21.95 3.67 27.02
CA GLY A 62 -21.07 3.13 28.06
C GLY A 62 -20.58 1.69 27.78
N TRP A 63 -21.36 0.90 27.05
CA TRP A 63 -20.98 -0.45 26.64
C TRP A 63 -19.76 -0.47 25.70
N LEU A 64 -19.57 0.55 24.85
CA LEU A 64 -18.38 0.66 23.98
C LEU A 64 -17.10 0.77 24.81
N TRP A 65 -17.18 1.52 25.91
CA TRP A 65 -16.06 1.69 26.84
C TRP A 65 -15.81 0.42 27.66
N ALA A 66 -16.86 -0.31 28.04
CA ALA A 66 -16.71 -1.63 28.64
C ALA A 66 -16.00 -2.60 27.68
N VAL A 67 -16.40 -2.62 26.39
CA VAL A 67 -15.74 -3.43 25.36
C VAL A 67 -14.27 -3.00 25.18
N ALA A 68 -13.99 -1.69 25.11
CA ALA A 68 -12.62 -1.18 25.03
C ALA A 68 -11.78 -1.60 26.26
N GLY A 69 -12.37 -1.58 27.46
CA GLY A 69 -11.75 -2.06 28.69
C GLY A 69 -11.43 -3.56 28.65
N VAL A 70 -12.33 -4.38 28.13
CA VAL A 70 -12.08 -5.82 27.93
C VAL A 70 -10.93 -6.04 26.95
N TYR A 71 -10.89 -5.32 25.83
CA TYR A 71 -9.76 -5.40 24.89
C TYR A 71 -8.45 -4.93 25.53
N PHE A 72 -8.47 -3.88 26.35
CA PHE A 72 -7.29 -3.45 27.12
C PHE A 72 -6.75 -4.58 28.01
N LEU A 73 -7.61 -5.22 28.80
CA LEU A 73 -7.22 -6.34 29.66
C LEU A 73 -6.70 -7.52 28.84
N LEU A 74 -7.31 -7.80 27.69
CA LEU A 74 -6.86 -8.85 26.78
C LEU A 74 -5.46 -8.57 26.23
N TYR A 75 -5.18 -7.35 25.76
CA TYR A 75 -3.86 -6.98 25.26
C TYR A 75 -2.80 -6.98 26.38
N LEU A 76 -3.17 -6.53 27.58
CA LEU A 76 -2.31 -6.60 28.75
C LEU A 76 -1.98 -8.05 29.11
N LEU A 77 -2.97 -8.94 29.12
CA LEU A 77 -2.79 -10.37 29.36
C LEU A 77 -1.84 -10.97 28.32
N VAL A 78 -2.01 -10.65 27.04
CA VAL A 78 -1.12 -11.12 25.96
C VAL A 78 0.31 -10.63 26.18
N ALA A 79 0.51 -9.37 26.54
CA ALA A 79 1.85 -8.82 26.78
C ALA A 79 2.55 -9.47 28.00
N VAL A 80 1.80 -9.81 29.04
CA VAL A 80 2.34 -10.46 30.25
C VAL A 80 2.54 -11.97 30.03
N ALA A 81 1.61 -12.65 29.38
CA ALA A 81 1.67 -14.10 29.17
C ALA A 81 2.66 -14.49 28.05
N LEU A 82 2.79 -13.66 27.02
CA LEU A 82 3.62 -13.90 25.84
C LEU A 82 4.64 -12.76 25.61
N PRO A 83 5.55 -12.50 26.57
CA PRO A 83 6.47 -11.36 26.48
C PRO A 83 7.49 -11.52 25.35
N LYS A 84 7.95 -12.76 25.07
CA LYS A 84 8.93 -13.01 23.99
C LYS A 84 8.34 -12.77 22.59
N PRO A 85 7.16 -13.32 22.23
CA PRO A 85 6.51 -12.97 20.95
C PRO A 85 6.23 -11.49 20.77
N VAL A 86 5.73 -10.82 21.81
CA VAL A 86 5.44 -9.38 21.76
C VAL A 86 6.72 -8.56 21.54
N ALA A 87 7.79 -8.86 22.29
CA ALA A 87 9.09 -8.21 22.10
C ALA A 87 9.66 -8.41 20.69
N ALA A 88 9.55 -9.63 20.13
CA ALA A 88 10.00 -9.90 18.76
C ALA A 88 9.23 -9.06 17.72
N CYS A 89 7.93 -8.87 17.89
CA CYS A 89 7.13 -7.98 17.05
C CYS A 89 7.56 -6.50 17.21
N VAL A 90 7.84 -6.03 18.42
CA VAL A 90 8.32 -4.67 18.66
C VAL A 90 9.67 -4.42 17.98
N ASP A 91 10.58 -5.39 18.06
CA ASP A 91 11.90 -5.33 17.40
C ASP A 91 11.76 -5.29 15.88
N GLU A 92 10.88 -6.12 15.30
CA GLU A 92 10.65 -6.14 13.86
C GLU A 92 10.01 -4.82 13.37
N MET A 93 9.07 -4.26 14.14
CA MET A 93 8.49 -2.94 13.85
C MET A 93 9.57 -1.84 13.85
N THR A 94 10.52 -1.91 14.77
CA THR A 94 11.62 -0.93 14.87
C THR A 94 12.59 -1.07 13.70
N ARG A 95 12.86 -2.30 13.25
CA ARG A 95 13.82 -2.57 12.18
C ARG A 95 13.25 -2.31 10.78
N ARG A 96 11.99 -2.69 10.53
CA ARG A 96 11.42 -2.71 9.16
C ARG A 96 9.93 -2.30 9.10
N PRO A 97 9.56 -1.10 9.59
CA PRO A 97 8.16 -0.69 9.75
C PRO A 97 7.34 -0.67 8.45
N VAL A 98 8.00 -0.39 7.32
CA VAL A 98 7.35 -0.35 6.02
C VAL A 98 7.08 -1.75 5.49
N THR A 99 8.01 -2.68 5.70
CA THR A 99 7.82 -4.07 5.24
C THR A 99 6.72 -4.78 6.02
N THR A 100 6.60 -4.52 7.32
CA THR A 100 5.53 -5.07 8.16
C THR A 100 4.17 -4.52 7.71
N PHE A 101 4.08 -3.23 7.33
CA PHE A 101 2.86 -2.64 6.75
C PHE A 101 2.40 -3.38 5.50
N PHE A 102 3.29 -3.51 4.51
CA PHE A 102 2.94 -4.11 3.23
C PHE A 102 2.71 -5.62 3.33
N THR A 103 3.45 -6.31 4.20
CA THR A 103 3.18 -7.72 4.50
C THR A 103 1.79 -7.88 5.11
N GLY A 104 1.38 -6.97 6.00
CA GLY A 104 0.04 -6.96 6.57
C GLY A 104 -1.04 -6.68 5.54
N LEU A 105 -0.81 -5.74 4.61
CA LEU A 105 -1.71 -5.48 3.49
C LEU A 105 -1.86 -6.70 2.58
N LEU A 106 -0.74 -7.29 2.17
CA LEU A 106 -0.74 -8.50 1.35
C LEU A 106 -1.45 -9.66 2.06
N ALA A 107 -1.15 -9.88 3.34
CA ALA A 107 -1.80 -10.90 4.15
C ALA A 107 -3.31 -10.65 4.27
N LYS A 108 -3.75 -9.40 4.46
CA LYS A 108 -5.18 -9.07 4.58
C LYS A 108 -5.96 -9.40 3.30
N LEU A 109 -5.32 -9.31 2.14
CA LEU A 109 -5.90 -9.66 0.85
C LEU A 109 -5.79 -11.16 0.55
N LEU A 110 -4.67 -11.80 0.90
CA LEU A 110 -4.38 -13.19 0.56
C LEU A 110 -5.06 -14.20 1.50
N VAL A 111 -5.12 -13.92 2.80
CA VAL A 111 -5.73 -14.80 3.82
C VAL A 111 -7.17 -15.22 3.46
N PRO A 112 -8.11 -14.32 3.09
CA PRO A 112 -9.45 -14.75 2.72
C PRO A 112 -9.47 -15.61 1.46
N VAL A 113 -8.64 -15.30 0.46
CA VAL A 113 -8.52 -16.10 -0.77
C VAL A 113 -8.03 -17.51 -0.43
N VAL A 114 -6.99 -17.62 0.40
CA VAL A 114 -6.44 -18.89 0.87
C VAL A 114 -7.51 -19.69 1.64
N ILE A 115 -8.24 -19.05 2.55
CA ILE A 115 -9.33 -19.69 3.30
C ILE A 115 -10.43 -20.22 2.35
N ILE A 116 -10.83 -19.44 1.34
CA ILE A 116 -11.85 -19.86 0.36
C ILE A 116 -11.36 -21.06 -0.47
N VAL A 117 -10.11 -21.00 -0.97
CA VAL A 117 -9.51 -22.09 -1.74
C VAL A 117 -9.42 -23.36 -0.89
N LEU A 118 -8.94 -23.25 0.36
CA LEU A 118 -8.89 -24.37 1.30
C LEU A 118 -10.29 -24.94 1.55
N ALA A 119 -11.28 -24.09 1.85
CA ALA A 119 -12.65 -24.54 2.06
C ALA A 119 -13.21 -25.32 0.85
N ALA A 120 -12.90 -24.87 -0.38
CA ALA A 120 -13.32 -25.54 -1.61
C ALA A 120 -12.68 -26.93 -1.82
N THR A 121 -11.49 -27.19 -1.26
CA THR A 121 -10.81 -28.50 -1.37
C THR A 121 -11.42 -29.59 -0.48
N GLY A 122 -12.43 -29.28 0.35
CA GLY A 122 -13.06 -30.23 1.28
C GLY A 122 -12.21 -30.54 2.51
N ILE A 123 -10.93 -30.87 2.32
CA ILE A 123 -9.93 -31.07 3.39
C ILE A 123 -9.74 -29.78 4.19
N GLY A 124 -9.79 -28.63 3.52
CA GLY A 124 -9.58 -27.35 4.19
C GLY A 124 -10.71 -26.96 5.14
N LEU A 125 -11.89 -27.59 5.13
CA LEU A 125 -12.93 -27.29 6.12
C LEU A 125 -12.46 -27.58 7.57
N ILE A 126 -11.63 -28.61 7.75
CA ILE A 126 -11.02 -28.94 9.04
C ILE A 126 -9.88 -27.98 9.36
N VAL A 127 -9.09 -27.57 8.37
CA VAL A 127 -7.88 -26.75 8.55
C VAL A 127 -8.20 -25.26 8.76
N VAL A 128 -9.25 -24.75 8.12
CA VAL A 128 -9.68 -23.35 8.18
C VAL A 128 -9.86 -22.81 9.60
N PRO A 129 -10.55 -23.48 10.55
CA PRO A 129 -10.67 -22.97 11.92
C PRO A 129 -9.32 -22.82 12.63
N PHE A 130 -8.36 -23.72 12.38
CA PHE A 130 -7.01 -23.60 12.95
C PHE A 130 -6.22 -22.45 12.36
N ILE A 131 -6.30 -22.23 11.03
CA ILE A 131 -5.68 -21.08 10.37
C ILE A 131 -6.31 -19.78 10.89
N ALA A 132 -7.64 -19.73 10.98
CA ALA A 132 -8.35 -18.55 11.49
C ALA A 132 -7.96 -18.23 12.93
N ALA A 133 -7.85 -19.24 13.79
CA ALA A 133 -7.36 -19.08 15.16
C ALA A 133 -5.90 -18.58 15.20
N ALA A 134 -5.00 -19.17 14.41
CA ALA A 134 -3.61 -18.76 14.33
C ALA A 134 -3.47 -17.29 13.87
N VAL A 135 -4.23 -16.89 12.84
CA VAL A 135 -4.28 -15.49 12.37
C VAL A 135 -4.84 -14.57 13.46
N PHE A 136 -5.91 -14.97 14.13
CA PHE A 136 -6.53 -14.20 15.21
C PHE A 136 -5.56 -13.93 16.36
N PHE A 137 -4.93 -14.98 16.91
CA PHE A 137 -3.95 -14.83 17.98
C PHE A 137 -2.71 -14.07 17.53
N GLY A 138 -2.25 -14.31 16.29
CA GLY A 138 -1.16 -13.56 15.69
C GLY A 138 -1.45 -12.06 15.64
N VAL A 139 -2.62 -11.67 15.13
CA VAL A 139 -3.07 -10.27 15.08
C VAL A 139 -3.17 -9.67 16.49
N LEU A 140 -3.62 -10.45 17.48
CA LEU A 140 -3.73 -10.00 18.86
C LEU A 140 -2.36 -9.67 19.46
N ILE A 141 -1.36 -10.54 19.24
CA ILE A 141 0.05 -10.32 19.62
C ILE A 141 0.63 -9.11 18.87
N GLY A 142 0.42 -9.04 17.56
CA GLY A 142 0.92 -7.96 16.71
C GLY A 142 0.36 -6.59 17.11
N LYS A 143 -0.93 -6.51 17.47
CA LYS A 143 -1.55 -5.28 17.99
C LYS A 143 -1.03 -4.90 19.37
N ALA A 144 -0.88 -5.86 20.29
CA ALA A 144 -0.30 -5.61 21.61
C ALA A 144 1.11 -5.01 21.48
N ALA A 145 1.95 -5.59 20.62
CA ALA A 145 3.29 -5.08 20.31
C ALA A 145 3.26 -3.68 19.71
N LEU A 146 2.28 -3.37 18.86
CA LEU A 146 2.14 -2.05 18.26
C LEU A 146 1.79 -0.99 19.30
N PHE A 147 0.87 -1.28 20.22
CA PHE A 147 0.56 -0.37 21.33
C PHE A 147 1.78 -0.16 22.24
N GLU A 148 2.51 -1.23 22.56
CA GLU A 148 3.76 -1.14 23.31
C GLU A 148 4.82 -0.28 22.59
N TYR A 149 5.00 -0.48 21.29
CA TYR A 149 5.92 0.33 20.47
C TYR A 149 5.53 1.81 20.47
N LEU A 150 4.23 2.11 20.35
CA LEU A 150 3.73 3.48 20.36
C LEU A 150 3.98 4.16 21.71
N GLY A 151 3.69 3.48 22.83
CA GLY A 151 3.97 4.02 24.16
C GLY A 151 5.46 4.13 24.47
N ARG A 152 6.30 3.18 24.03
CA ARG A 152 7.76 3.30 24.10
C ARG A 152 8.25 4.51 23.33
N SER A 153 7.69 4.79 22.16
CA SER A 153 8.06 5.96 21.36
C SER A 153 7.78 7.28 22.07
N VAL A 154 6.68 7.36 22.85
CA VAL A 154 6.41 8.51 23.71
C VAL A 154 7.37 8.57 24.90
N GLY A 155 7.66 7.45 25.56
CA GLY A 155 8.66 7.40 26.64
C GLY A 155 10.06 7.84 26.18
N ARG A 156 10.43 7.55 24.93
CA ARG A 156 11.67 8.05 24.30
C ARG A 156 11.68 9.57 24.14
N MET A 157 10.55 10.17 23.77
CA MET A 157 10.41 11.61 23.58
C MET A 157 10.60 12.40 24.88
N PHE A 158 10.15 11.85 26.01
CA PHE A 158 10.30 12.46 27.34
C PHE A 158 11.57 12.02 28.08
N GLY A 159 12.44 11.21 27.47
CA GLY A 159 13.69 10.77 28.08
C GLY A 159 13.56 9.73 29.21
N VAL A 160 12.39 9.12 29.39
CA VAL A 160 12.09 8.21 30.53
C VAL A 160 12.22 6.73 30.14
N GLN A 161 13.15 6.42 29.23
CA GLN A 161 13.27 5.09 28.60
C GLN A 161 13.64 3.98 29.59
N SER A 162 14.42 4.29 30.62
CA SER A 162 14.90 3.33 31.63
C SER A 162 13.85 2.94 32.67
N ILE A 163 12.79 3.74 32.83
CA ILE A 163 11.81 3.60 33.92
C ILE A 163 10.43 3.14 33.40
N THR A 164 10.25 2.98 32.09
CA THR A 164 8.95 2.61 31.53
C THR A 164 8.89 1.09 31.30
N PRO A 165 8.26 0.29 32.20
CA PRO A 165 8.10 -1.14 31.97
C PRO A 165 7.20 -1.42 30.75
N PRO A 166 7.32 -2.60 30.10
CA PRO A 166 6.55 -2.96 28.92
C PRO A 166 5.03 -2.79 29.08
N ALA A 167 4.48 -3.19 30.24
CA ALA A 167 3.06 -3.06 30.54
C ALA A 167 2.60 -1.59 30.61
N LEU A 168 3.43 -0.70 31.18
CA LEU A 168 3.13 0.73 31.23
C LEU A 168 3.20 1.35 29.84
N ALA A 169 4.21 0.96 29.04
CA ALA A 169 4.31 1.40 27.65
C ALA A 169 3.07 0.97 26.84
N LEU A 170 2.60 -0.27 27.01
CA LEU A 170 1.37 -0.74 26.38
C LEU A 170 0.15 0.10 26.82
N ALA A 171 0.01 0.38 28.11
CA ALA A 171 -1.09 1.21 28.63
C ALA A 171 -1.08 2.63 28.05
N ILE A 172 0.09 3.27 27.98
CA ILE A 172 0.26 4.58 27.34
C ILE A 172 -0.14 4.50 25.86
N GLY A 173 0.32 3.48 25.14
CA GLY A 173 -0.02 3.27 23.73
C GLY A 173 -1.52 3.09 23.49
N ILE A 174 -2.19 2.30 24.33
CA ILE A 174 -3.65 2.11 24.25
C ILE A 174 -4.38 3.43 24.56
N GLY A 175 -3.92 4.20 25.56
CA GLY A 175 -4.47 5.52 25.86
C GLY A 175 -4.40 6.46 24.65
N ILE A 176 -3.26 6.53 23.97
CA ILE A 176 -3.07 7.35 22.77
C ILE A 176 -4.02 6.91 21.65
N VAL A 177 -4.09 5.61 21.35
CA VAL A 177 -4.97 5.08 20.29
C VAL A 177 -6.44 5.32 20.63
N THR A 178 -6.82 5.18 21.89
CA THR A 178 -8.17 5.44 22.36
C THR A 178 -8.56 6.91 22.15
N LEU A 179 -7.66 7.84 22.44
CA LEU A 179 -7.87 9.27 22.16
C LEU A 179 -8.00 9.53 20.66
N LEU A 180 -7.15 8.91 19.83
CA LEU A 180 -7.24 9.03 18.37
C LEU A 180 -8.55 8.47 17.81
N TYR A 181 -9.11 7.41 18.42
CA TYR A 181 -10.39 6.83 18.03
C TYR A 181 -11.61 7.72 18.31
N LEU A 182 -11.47 8.76 19.13
CA LEU A 182 -12.54 9.74 19.38
C LEU A 182 -12.68 10.77 18.24
N VAL A 183 -11.62 10.96 17.45
CA VAL A 183 -11.55 11.97 16.40
C VAL A 183 -12.25 11.46 15.12
N PRO A 184 -13.24 12.18 14.56
CA PRO A 184 -13.90 11.82 13.31
C PRO A 184 -12.91 11.64 12.15
N VAL A 185 -13.16 10.65 11.29
CA VAL A 185 -12.33 10.26 10.13
C VAL A 185 -10.95 9.70 10.53
N LEU A 186 -10.19 10.44 11.34
CA LEU A 186 -8.87 10.04 11.83
C LEU A 186 -8.95 8.72 12.59
N GLY A 187 -9.96 8.53 13.45
CA GLY A 187 -10.14 7.28 14.18
C GLY A 187 -10.30 6.07 13.26
N LEU A 188 -11.03 6.22 12.14
CA LEU A 188 -11.21 5.15 11.16
C LEU A 188 -9.90 4.88 10.39
N VAL A 189 -9.16 5.92 10.02
CA VAL A 189 -7.84 5.79 9.39
C VAL A 189 -6.88 5.05 10.33
N VAL A 190 -6.82 5.45 11.60
CA VAL A 190 -5.98 4.81 12.61
C VAL A 190 -6.41 3.35 12.82
N LEU A 191 -7.70 3.05 12.88
CA LEU A 191 -8.21 1.67 12.95
C LEU A 191 -7.75 0.84 11.74
N ALA A 192 -7.88 1.37 10.53
CA ALA A 192 -7.48 0.69 9.30
C ALA A 192 -5.97 0.41 9.29
N VAL A 193 -5.14 1.42 9.59
CA VAL A 193 -3.68 1.29 9.63
C VAL A 193 -3.23 0.29 10.69
N LEU A 194 -3.77 0.37 11.90
CA LEU A 194 -3.46 -0.56 12.99
C LEU A 194 -3.88 -1.99 12.67
N SER A 195 -4.98 -2.19 11.94
CA SER A 195 -5.40 -3.51 11.51
C SER A 195 -4.40 -4.14 10.52
N LEU A 196 -3.82 -3.34 9.63
CA LEU A 196 -2.82 -3.78 8.66
C LEU A 196 -1.52 -4.14 9.36
N TRP A 197 -1.00 -3.24 10.22
CA TRP A 197 0.24 -3.49 10.94
C TRP A 197 0.15 -4.65 11.93
N GLY A 198 -0.99 -4.82 12.62
CA GLY A 198 -1.18 -5.95 13.54
C GLY A 198 -1.04 -7.30 12.84
N LEU A 199 -1.66 -7.45 11.67
CA LEU A 199 -1.53 -8.66 10.85
C LEU A 199 -0.12 -8.81 10.25
N GLY A 200 0.45 -7.71 9.77
CA GLY A 200 1.76 -7.70 9.16
C GLY A 200 2.87 -8.13 10.11
N LEU A 201 2.86 -7.61 11.33
CA LEU A 201 3.80 -8.01 12.39
C LEU A 201 3.66 -9.49 12.74
N ALA A 202 2.43 -9.98 12.84
CA ALA A 202 2.17 -11.39 13.12
C ALA A 202 2.82 -12.30 12.06
N VAL A 203 2.63 -11.97 10.79
CA VAL A 203 3.17 -12.74 9.66
C VAL A 203 4.69 -12.65 9.59
N THR A 204 5.27 -11.45 9.69
CA THR A 204 6.73 -11.27 9.59
C THR A 204 7.47 -11.89 10.76
N ALA A 205 6.96 -11.75 11.98
CA ALA A 205 7.58 -12.34 13.17
C ALA A 205 7.44 -13.87 13.18
N GLY A 206 6.27 -14.40 12.77
CA GLY A 206 6.06 -15.84 12.64
C GLY A 206 7.01 -16.50 11.63
N LEU A 207 7.13 -15.93 10.43
CA LEU A 207 8.04 -16.42 9.39
C LEU A 207 9.52 -16.27 9.79
N GLY A 208 9.87 -15.18 10.50
CA GLY A 208 11.21 -14.96 11.04
C GLY A 208 11.60 -16.01 12.08
N GLY A 209 10.67 -16.44 12.93
CA GLY A 209 10.85 -17.52 13.89
C GLY A 209 11.19 -18.84 13.22
N MET A 210 10.38 -19.26 12.24
CA MET A 210 10.59 -20.51 11.49
C MET A 210 11.95 -20.55 10.77
N ARG A 211 12.40 -19.42 10.23
CA ARG A 211 13.70 -19.32 9.53
C ARG A 211 14.90 -19.42 10.48
N LYS A 212 14.74 -18.98 11.72
CA LYS A 212 15.78 -19.07 12.75
C LYS A 212 15.96 -20.49 13.28
N GLU A 213 14.85 -21.23 13.37
CA GLU A 213 14.82 -22.64 13.81
C GLU A 213 15.34 -23.59 12.73
N SER A 214 15.24 -23.21 11.45
CA SER A 214 15.79 -23.95 10.31
C SER A 214 17.31 -23.79 10.13
N ARG A 215 17.99 -22.96 10.94
CA ARG A 215 19.44 -22.76 10.86
C ARG A 215 20.13 -23.71 11.86
N PRO A 216 21.00 -24.64 11.42
CA PRO A 216 21.64 -25.59 12.33
C PRO A 216 22.51 -24.86 13.38
N PRO A 217 22.68 -25.42 14.59
CA PRO A 217 23.33 -24.73 15.73
C PRO A 217 24.81 -24.40 15.51
N ASN A 218 25.46 -24.97 14.49
CA ASN A 218 26.89 -24.82 14.24
C ASN A 218 27.14 -24.02 12.96
N GLY A 219 26.91 -22.70 13.03
CA GLY A 219 27.57 -21.77 12.11
C GLY A 219 28.99 -21.53 12.63
N THR A 220 29.99 -21.92 11.85
CA THR A 220 31.42 -21.67 12.06
C THR A 220 31.69 -20.29 12.68
N PRO A 221 32.58 -20.18 13.68
CA PRO A 221 32.94 -18.89 14.26
C PRO A 221 33.52 -17.97 13.17
N PRO A 222 33.32 -16.64 13.26
CA PRO A 222 33.78 -15.71 12.25
C PRO A 222 35.32 -15.77 12.18
N VAL A 223 35.84 -16.10 11.00
CA VAL A 223 37.25 -15.95 10.68
C VAL A 223 37.57 -14.46 10.84
N GLN A 224 38.35 -14.13 11.87
CA GLN A 224 38.91 -12.79 12.04
C GLN A 224 39.77 -12.48 10.80
N PRO A 225 39.64 -11.29 10.17
CA PRO A 225 40.53 -10.92 9.09
C PRO A 225 41.95 -10.77 9.68
N LEU A 226 42.87 -11.62 9.22
CA LEU A 226 44.28 -11.50 9.57
C LEU A 226 44.79 -10.13 9.09
N ALA A 227 45.39 -9.40 10.01
CA ALA A 227 45.91 -8.06 9.83
C ALA A 227 46.95 -7.98 8.69
N ALA A 228 47.00 -6.80 8.10
CA ALA A 228 47.83 -6.39 6.98
C ALA A 228 49.32 -6.80 7.09
N ALA A 229 49.85 -7.36 6.00
CA ALA A 229 51.27 -7.32 5.68
C ALA A 229 51.49 -6.40 4.46
N ALA A 230 52.35 -5.41 4.65
CA ALA A 230 52.72 -4.38 3.68
C ALA A 230 53.81 -4.91 2.68
N PRO A 231 54.27 -4.10 1.71
CA PRO A 231 54.51 -4.54 0.34
C PRO A 231 55.95 -5.00 0.07
N VAL A 232 56.14 -5.77 -1.01
CA VAL A 232 57.46 -6.02 -1.60
C VAL A 232 57.45 -5.55 -3.05
N THR A 233 58.27 -4.54 -3.31
CA THR A 233 58.67 -4.06 -4.64
C THR A 233 59.75 -4.95 -5.26
N ALA A 234 59.68 -5.22 -6.56
CA ALA A 234 60.74 -4.98 -7.56
C ALA A 234 60.85 -6.05 -8.68
N ALA A 235 61.13 -5.51 -9.88
CA ALA A 235 61.98 -6.04 -10.96
C ALA A 235 61.45 -7.09 -11.97
N ALA A 236 61.07 -6.53 -13.14
CA ALA A 236 61.54 -6.81 -14.50
C ALA A 236 62.21 -8.15 -14.89
N SER A 237 61.73 -8.73 -16.00
CA SER A 237 62.51 -9.32 -17.11
C SER A 237 61.60 -9.39 -18.36
N MET A 238 61.88 -8.63 -19.43
CA MET A 238 62.49 -9.07 -20.71
C MET A 238 62.19 -10.54 -21.06
N GLY A 239 61.64 -10.95 -22.19
CA GLY A 239 61.33 -10.36 -23.50
C GLY A 239 61.27 -11.55 -24.49
N PHE A 240 60.52 -11.47 -25.59
CA PHE A 240 60.84 -12.14 -26.87
C PHE A 240 59.89 -11.63 -27.97
N ALA A 241 60.51 -11.20 -29.06
CA ALA A 241 59.89 -10.75 -30.30
C ALA A 241 59.56 -11.93 -31.22
N ALA A 242 58.54 -11.79 -32.07
CA ALA A 242 58.47 -12.43 -33.38
C ALA A 242 57.48 -11.70 -34.29
N ASP A 243 57.84 -11.66 -35.57
CA ASP A 243 57.41 -10.79 -36.65
C ASP A 243 55.95 -10.88 -37.13
N ALA A 244 55.54 -9.78 -37.79
CA ALA A 244 54.39 -9.66 -38.68
C ALA A 244 54.54 -10.52 -39.97
N PRO A 245 53.52 -10.59 -40.86
CA PRO A 245 53.40 -9.51 -41.85
C PRO A 245 51.95 -9.06 -42.16
N GLN A 246 51.91 -7.79 -42.55
CA GLN A 246 50.77 -7.00 -43.00
C GLN A 246 50.43 -7.36 -44.46
N ALA A 247 49.15 -7.54 -44.78
CA ALA A 247 48.65 -7.65 -46.16
C ALA A 247 47.54 -6.63 -46.40
N THR A 248 47.80 -5.73 -47.35
CA THR A 248 46.93 -4.64 -47.81
C THR A 248 46.02 -5.06 -48.97
N ALA A 249 44.77 -4.57 -48.87
CA ALA A 249 43.87 -4.10 -49.93
C ALA A 249 43.29 -5.08 -50.97
N ALA A 250 41.95 -5.22 -50.95
CA ALA A 250 41.11 -5.13 -52.15
C ALA A 250 39.64 -4.86 -51.76
N ALA A 251 39.08 -3.77 -52.30
CA ALA A 251 37.66 -3.42 -52.21
C ALA A 251 36.82 -4.26 -53.19
N PRO A 252 35.54 -4.56 -52.86
CA PRO A 252 34.50 -4.80 -53.86
C PRO A 252 33.38 -3.73 -53.79
N GLY A 253 32.80 -3.47 -54.96
CA GLY A 253 31.94 -2.33 -55.33
C GLY A 253 30.58 -2.18 -54.62
N PRO A 254 29.81 -1.13 -55.00
CA PRO A 254 28.64 -0.67 -54.27
C PRO A 254 27.49 -1.67 -54.39
N GLN A 255 27.16 -2.34 -53.29
CA GLN A 255 25.89 -3.05 -53.17
C GLN A 255 24.77 -2.03 -52.94
N PRO A 256 23.61 -2.16 -53.61
CA PRO A 256 22.49 -1.25 -53.42
C PRO A 256 22.07 -1.32 -51.95
N SER A 257 22.19 -0.19 -51.27
CA SER A 257 21.81 0.02 -49.88
C SER A 257 20.36 -0.42 -49.72
N ALA A 258 20.16 -1.67 -49.26
CA ALA A 258 18.94 -2.01 -48.57
C ALA A 258 18.89 -1.03 -47.41
N ILE A 259 18.00 -0.04 -47.48
CA ILE A 259 17.73 0.89 -46.38
C ILE A 259 17.56 0.00 -45.16
N PRO A 260 18.51 0.00 -44.20
CA PRO A 260 18.21 -0.61 -42.92
C PRO A 260 17.08 0.27 -42.41
N VAL A 261 15.88 -0.27 -42.32
CA VAL A 261 14.84 0.36 -41.51
C VAL A 261 15.42 0.34 -40.11
N ALA A 262 16.12 1.42 -39.77
CA ALA A 262 16.71 1.61 -38.46
C ALA A 262 15.55 1.44 -37.46
N PRO A 263 15.69 0.62 -36.41
CA PRO A 263 14.74 0.70 -35.31
C PRO A 263 14.76 2.16 -34.84
N HIS A 264 13.62 2.84 -34.91
CA HIS A 264 13.51 4.29 -34.76
C HIS A 264 14.45 4.84 -33.66
N PRO A 265 15.55 5.53 -34.02
CA PRO A 265 16.64 5.86 -33.09
C PRO A 265 16.17 6.74 -31.92
N ALA A 266 15.11 7.52 -32.12
CA ALA A 266 14.55 8.41 -31.11
C ALA A 266 13.97 7.69 -29.87
N ILE A 267 13.50 6.43 -29.97
CA ILE A 267 12.93 5.69 -28.82
C ILE A 267 14.02 4.92 -28.07
N ALA A 268 15.02 4.39 -28.78
CA ALA A 268 16.19 3.77 -28.17
C ALA A 268 17.03 4.81 -27.41
N GLU A 269 17.21 6.00 -27.98
CA GLU A 269 17.83 7.15 -27.32
C GLU A 269 17.03 7.62 -26.11
N ALA A 270 15.70 7.46 -26.12
CA ALA A 270 14.86 7.81 -24.99
C ALA A 270 15.15 6.97 -23.73
N LEU A 271 15.60 5.71 -23.88
CA LEU A 271 15.98 4.86 -22.74
C LEU A 271 17.25 5.33 -22.02
N ALA A 272 18.03 6.24 -22.63
CA ALA A 272 19.20 6.85 -22.00
C ALA A 272 18.84 7.93 -20.96
N TYR A 273 17.59 8.41 -20.96
CA TYR A 273 17.15 9.43 -20.01
C TYR A 273 16.97 8.86 -18.59
N PRO A 274 17.17 9.70 -17.55
CA PRO A 274 16.99 9.28 -16.18
C PRO A 274 15.55 8.85 -15.93
N ARG A 275 15.39 7.79 -15.14
CA ARG A 275 14.08 7.21 -14.84
C ARG A 275 13.34 8.06 -13.82
N ALA A 276 12.05 8.21 -14.05
CA ALA A 276 11.19 9.03 -13.21
C ALA A 276 11.08 8.42 -11.80
N GLY A 277 11.30 9.25 -10.79
CA GLY A 277 11.23 8.84 -9.39
C GLY A 277 9.79 8.58 -8.92
N PHE A 278 9.64 7.97 -7.73
CA PHE A 278 8.33 7.71 -7.13
C PHE A 278 7.47 8.99 -7.02
N TRP A 279 8.02 10.07 -6.45
CA TRP A 279 7.28 11.31 -6.22
C TRP A 279 6.86 12.04 -7.51
N GLU A 280 7.71 12.01 -8.54
CA GLU A 280 7.39 12.59 -9.86
C GLU A 280 6.20 11.85 -10.49
N ARG A 281 6.20 10.52 -10.39
CA ARG A 281 5.13 9.66 -10.92
C ARG A 281 3.84 9.77 -10.09
N MET A 282 3.94 9.94 -8.77
CA MET A 282 2.78 10.20 -7.91
C MET A 282 2.16 11.57 -8.20
N GLY A 283 2.99 12.60 -8.42
CA GLY A 283 2.51 13.92 -8.84
C GLY A 283 1.78 13.87 -10.18
N ALA A 284 2.33 13.15 -11.17
CA ALA A 284 1.68 12.99 -12.48
C ALA A 284 0.37 12.22 -12.35
N GLY A 285 0.40 11.11 -11.61
CA GLY A 285 -0.77 10.28 -11.34
C GLY A 285 -1.86 11.02 -10.59
N PHE A 286 -1.53 11.94 -9.68
CA PHE A 286 -2.51 12.77 -8.97
C PHE A 286 -3.24 13.74 -9.92
N LEU A 287 -2.50 14.41 -10.82
CA LEU A 287 -3.10 15.25 -11.85
C LEU A 287 -4.00 14.44 -12.80
N ASP A 288 -3.53 13.26 -13.22
CA ASP A 288 -4.32 12.36 -14.05
C ASP A 288 -5.54 11.81 -13.30
N LEU A 289 -5.47 11.62 -11.97
CA LEU A 289 -6.58 11.16 -11.15
C LEU A 289 -7.67 12.23 -11.01
N ILE A 290 -7.30 13.50 -10.87
CA ILE A 290 -8.27 14.62 -10.89
C ILE A 290 -9.01 14.61 -12.23
N LEU A 291 -8.26 14.54 -13.34
CA LEU A 291 -8.86 14.56 -14.66
C LEU A 291 -9.72 13.32 -14.92
N ALA A 292 -9.23 12.13 -14.58
CA ALA A 292 -9.99 10.88 -14.67
C ALA A 292 -11.22 10.89 -13.75
N GLY A 293 -11.14 11.54 -12.58
CA GLY A 293 -12.27 11.75 -11.68
C GLY A 293 -13.37 12.61 -12.29
N ILE A 294 -13.00 13.69 -13.00
CA ILE A 294 -13.95 14.52 -13.75
C ILE A 294 -14.61 13.69 -14.87
N LEU A 295 -13.82 12.96 -15.67
CA LEU A 295 -14.37 12.08 -16.72
C LEU A 295 -15.28 10.98 -16.14
N CYS A 296 -14.90 10.38 -15.01
CA CYS A 296 -15.67 9.36 -14.31
C CYS A 296 -17.01 9.91 -13.82
N HIS A 297 -17.02 11.13 -13.26
CA HIS A 297 -18.25 11.80 -12.83
C HIS A 297 -19.21 12.05 -14.00
N LEU A 298 -18.69 12.48 -15.16
CA LEU A 298 -19.48 12.69 -16.37
C LEU A 298 -19.97 11.38 -17.01
N ALA A 299 -19.19 10.30 -16.90
CA ALA A 299 -19.47 8.99 -17.52
C ALA A 299 -20.37 8.07 -16.66
N GLY A 300 -20.56 8.39 -15.38
CA GLY A 300 -21.40 7.63 -14.45
C GLY A 300 -21.01 6.14 -14.37
N PRO A 301 -21.91 5.19 -14.73
CA PRO A 301 -21.63 3.75 -14.62
C PRO A 301 -20.50 3.28 -15.56
N PHE A 302 -20.16 4.06 -16.58
CA PHE A 302 -19.06 3.75 -17.51
C PHE A 302 -17.71 4.33 -17.08
N CYS A 303 -17.58 4.75 -15.82
CA CYS A 303 -16.36 5.34 -15.27
C CYS A 303 -15.08 4.54 -15.58
N LEU A 304 -15.09 3.21 -15.37
CA LEU A 304 -13.92 2.37 -15.64
C LEU A 304 -13.53 2.35 -17.13
N LEU A 305 -14.52 2.30 -18.02
CA LEU A 305 -14.32 2.35 -19.47
C LEU A 305 -13.76 3.71 -19.90
N ALA A 306 -14.30 4.80 -19.35
CA ALA A 306 -13.82 6.16 -19.63
C ALA A 306 -12.38 6.39 -19.16
N ALA A 307 -12.06 5.95 -17.94
CA ALA A 307 -10.70 6.03 -17.41
C ALA A 307 -9.73 5.18 -18.25
N LEU A 308 -10.11 3.95 -18.59
CA LEU A 308 -9.27 3.06 -19.40
C LEU A 308 -9.05 3.62 -20.81
N ALA A 309 -10.08 4.16 -21.45
CA ALA A 309 -9.99 4.80 -22.76
C ALA A 309 -9.04 6.01 -22.73
N TYR A 310 -9.13 6.84 -21.69
CA TYR A 310 -8.23 7.97 -21.48
C TYR A 310 -6.76 7.50 -21.37
N PHE A 311 -6.46 6.61 -20.44
CA PHE A 311 -5.09 6.16 -20.19
C PHE A 311 -4.51 5.37 -21.36
N ALA A 312 -5.26 4.39 -21.88
CA ALA A 312 -4.80 3.55 -22.99
C ALA A 312 -4.64 4.36 -24.28
N GLY A 313 -5.58 5.27 -24.57
CA GLY A 313 -5.52 6.14 -25.75
C GLY A 313 -4.34 7.11 -25.69
N MET A 314 -4.14 7.79 -24.56
CA MET A 314 -3.04 8.74 -24.38
C MET A 314 -1.67 8.05 -24.44
N TRP A 315 -1.50 6.88 -23.83
CA TRP A 315 -0.25 6.13 -23.91
C TRP A 315 0.00 5.54 -25.31
N ALA A 316 -1.04 5.06 -26.00
CA ALA A 316 -0.88 4.53 -27.35
C ALA A 316 -0.54 5.62 -28.37
N TRP A 317 -1.12 6.82 -28.23
CA TRP A 317 -0.90 7.91 -29.18
C TRP A 317 0.37 8.71 -28.90
N LYS A 318 0.58 9.14 -27.64
CA LYS A 318 1.66 10.07 -27.29
C LYS A 318 2.72 9.47 -26.36
N GLY A 319 2.52 8.26 -25.86
CA GLY A 319 3.42 7.65 -24.86
C GLY A 319 3.46 8.44 -23.54
N THR A 320 2.48 9.29 -23.26
CA THR A 320 2.41 10.10 -22.04
C THR A 320 0.95 10.47 -21.73
N THR A 321 0.67 10.86 -20.50
CA THR A 321 -0.64 11.37 -20.03
C THR A 321 -0.58 12.88 -19.84
N ILE A 322 -1.70 13.53 -19.50
CA ILE A 322 -1.70 14.98 -19.29
C ILE A 322 -0.85 15.35 -18.07
N GLY A 323 -0.99 14.64 -16.96
CA GLY A 323 -0.11 14.77 -15.79
C GLY A 323 1.34 14.43 -16.13
N GLY A 324 1.56 13.46 -17.01
CA GLY A 324 2.88 13.15 -17.56
C GLY A 324 3.48 14.32 -18.34
N ILE A 325 2.72 15.00 -19.19
CA ILE A 325 3.16 16.18 -19.95
C ILE A 325 3.57 17.31 -19.00
N VAL A 326 2.76 17.61 -17.99
CA VAL A 326 3.04 18.67 -17.01
C VAL A 326 4.37 18.43 -16.28
N LEU A 327 4.67 17.16 -15.98
CA LEU A 327 5.90 16.77 -15.28
C LEU A 327 7.02 16.26 -16.19
N ASN A 328 6.87 16.42 -17.51
CA ASN A 328 7.84 15.99 -18.54
C ASN A 328 8.21 14.50 -18.44
N LEU A 329 7.22 13.66 -18.20
CA LEU A 329 7.35 12.21 -18.12
C LEU A 329 6.90 11.55 -19.42
N LYS A 330 7.66 10.54 -19.86
CA LYS A 330 7.32 9.74 -21.04
C LYS A 330 7.42 8.26 -20.70
N VAL A 331 6.43 7.50 -21.12
CA VAL A 331 6.42 6.04 -21.04
C VAL A 331 7.06 5.51 -22.31
N VAL A 332 8.05 4.64 -22.15
CA VAL A 332 8.72 3.97 -23.26
C VAL A 332 8.79 2.46 -22.98
N ARG A 333 8.85 1.66 -24.05
CA ARG A 333 8.96 0.21 -23.91
C ARG A 333 10.41 -0.20 -23.70
N THR A 334 10.64 -1.24 -22.91
CA THR A 334 12.00 -1.75 -22.64
C THR A 334 12.70 -2.24 -23.90
N ASP A 335 11.95 -2.68 -24.91
CA ASP A 335 12.49 -3.19 -26.18
C ASP A 335 12.81 -2.07 -27.19
N GLY A 336 12.68 -0.79 -26.83
CA GLY A 336 12.90 0.35 -27.73
C GLY A 336 11.85 0.53 -28.84
N LYS A 337 10.78 -0.28 -28.85
CA LYS A 337 9.65 -0.17 -29.79
C LYS A 337 8.56 0.78 -29.26
N PRO A 338 7.72 1.38 -30.13
CA PRO A 338 6.61 2.21 -29.70
C PRO A 338 5.60 1.41 -28.85
N ILE A 339 4.85 2.13 -28.01
CA ILE A 339 3.79 1.54 -27.20
C ILE A 339 2.61 1.23 -28.11
N SER A 340 2.29 -0.05 -28.29
CA SER A 340 1.09 -0.45 -29.02
C SER A 340 -0.15 -0.24 -28.15
N PHE A 341 -1.31 -0.12 -28.78
CA PHE A 341 -2.59 -0.01 -28.07
C PHE A 341 -2.82 -1.16 -27.09
N VAL A 342 -2.47 -2.40 -27.48
CA VAL A 342 -2.59 -3.59 -26.62
C VAL A 342 -1.71 -3.45 -25.37
N VAL A 343 -0.46 -2.99 -25.52
CA VAL A 343 0.45 -2.78 -24.38
C VAL A 343 -0.07 -1.66 -23.47
N ALA A 344 -0.59 -0.57 -24.04
CA ALA A 344 -1.20 0.52 -23.30
C ALA A 344 -2.44 0.06 -22.51
N LEU A 345 -3.28 -0.79 -23.10
CA LEU A 345 -4.46 -1.37 -22.48
C LEU A 345 -4.10 -2.31 -21.32
N VAL A 346 -3.15 -3.23 -21.54
CA VAL A 346 -2.64 -4.14 -20.51
C VAL A 346 -2.04 -3.35 -19.35
N ARG A 347 -1.24 -2.32 -19.65
CA ARG A 347 -0.69 -1.38 -18.66
C ARG A 347 -1.81 -0.69 -17.87
N GLY A 348 -2.87 -0.24 -18.53
CA GLY A 348 -4.02 0.42 -17.89
C GLY A 348 -4.81 -0.50 -16.98
N LEU A 349 -5.10 -1.72 -17.42
CA LEU A 349 -5.78 -2.73 -16.60
C LEU A 349 -4.92 -3.15 -15.39
N ALA A 350 -3.62 -3.33 -15.57
CA ALA A 350 -2.70 -3.62 -14.48
C ALA A 350 -2.57 -2.44 -13.49
N ALA A 351 -2.68 -1.20 -13.98
CA ALA A 351 -2.71 0.00 -13.13
C ALA A 351 -4.03 0.09 -12.34
N ALA A 352 -5.16 -0.21 -12.96
CA ALA A 352 -6.46 -0.31 -12.28
C ALA A 352 -6.44 -1.40 -11.19
N PHE A 353 -5.86 -2.57 -11.49
CA PHE A 353 -5.60 -3.61 -10.50
C PHE A 353 -4.70 -3.10 -9.37
N SER A 354 -3.60 -2.41 -9.69
CA SER A 354 -2.70 -1.82 -8.68
C SER A 354 -3.41 -0.80 -7.79
N MET A 355 -4.38 -0.04 -8.32
CA MET A 355 -5.22 0.89 -7.57
C MET A 355 -6.21 0.16 -6.65
N MET A 356 -6.85 -0.90 -7.14
CA MET A 356 -7.77 -1.74 -6.37
C MET A 356 -7.08 -2.42 -5.18
N VAL A 357 -5.79 -2.76 -5.33
CA VAL A 357 -4.91 -3.27 -4.28
C VAL A 357 -4.27 -2.10 -3.47
N LEU A 358 -5.05 -1.05 -3.19
CA LEU A 358 -4.64 0.14 -2.40
C LEU A 358 -3.33 0.79 -2.86
N PHE A 359 -3.16 0.98 -4.17
CA PHE A 359 -1.96 1.56 -4.81
C PHE A 359 -0.66 0.78 -4.58
N LEU A 360 -0.71 -0.47 -4.11
CA LEU A 360 0.48 -1.27 -3.78
C LEU A 360 1.45 -1.42 -4.96
N GLY A 361 0.92 -1.62 -6.17
CA GLY A 361 1.73 -1.70 -7.38
C GLY A 361 2.45 -0.40 -7.75
N PHE A 362 1.96 0.76 -7.28
CA PHE A 362 2.62 2.05 -7.45
C PHE A 362 3.71 2.28 -6.39
N PHE A 363 3.50 1.84 -5.15
CA PHE A 363 4.52 1.92 -4.10
C PHE A 363 5.78 1.12 -4.46
N TRP A 364 5.66 0.04 -5.24
CA TRP A 364 6.80 -0.76 -5.72
C TRP A 364 7.86 0.08 -6.48
N ILE A 365 7.45 1.17 -7.14
CA ILE A 365 8.34 2.12 -7.86
C ILE A 365 9.44 2.68 -6.95
N ALA A 366 9.17 2.83 -5.65
CA ALA A 366 10.12 3.39 -4.70
C ALA A 366 11.31 2.45 -4.41
N TRP A 367 11.11 1.13 -4.48
CA TRP A 367 12.12 0.11 -4.16
C TRP A 367 12.77 -0.52 -5.38
N ASP A 368 12.05 -0.57 -6.50
CA ASP A 368 12.55 -1.20 -7.70
C ASP A 368 13.76 -0.46 -8.25
N LYS A 369 14.86 -1.19 -8.50
CA LYS A 369 16.11 -0.63 -9.07
C LYS A 369 15.85 0.11 -10.39
N GLU A 370 14.90 -0.41 -11.14
CA GLU A 370 14.52 0.05 -12.46
C GLU A 370 13.40 1.12 -12.40
N ARG A 371 12.95 1.51 -11.19
CA ARG A 371 11.84 2.45 -10.91
C ARG A 371 10.52 2.06 -11.57
N GLN A 372 10.27 0.76 -11.71
CA GLN A 372 9.04 0.21 -12.31
C GLN A 372 8.02 -0.15 -11.23
N GLY A 373 6.74 0.08 -11.49
CA GLY A 373 5.61 -0.48 -10.75
C GLY A 373 5.15 -1.80 -11.37
N TRP A 374 4.16 -2.45 -10.76
CA TRP A 374 3.65 -3.73 -11.26
C TRP A 374 3.08 -3.61 -12.68
N HIS A 375 2.32 -2.54 -12.95
CA HIS A 375 1.79 -2.23 -14.28
C HIS A 375 2.87 -1.95 -15.31
N ASP A 376 4.03 -1.42 -14.91
CA ASP A 376 5.16 -1.19 -15.82
C ASP A 376 5.85 -2.52 -16.17
N LYS A 377 6.06 -3.38 -15.17
CA LYS A 377 6.68 -4.70 -15.36
C LYS A 377 5.83 -5.62 -16.22
N ILE A 378 4.53 -5.68 -15.96
CA ILE A 378 3.57 -6.50 -16.72
C ILE A 378 3.51 -6.05 -18.18
N ALA A 379 3.58 -4.73 -18.43
CA ALA A 379 3.53 -4.18 -19.78
C ALA A 379 4.91 -4.06 -20.47
N GLY A 380 6.02 -4.43 -19.80
CA GLY A 380 7.37 -4.27 -20.35
C GLY A 380 7.73 -2.82 -20.65
N THR A 381 7.41 -1.90 -19.74
CA THR A 381 7.55 -0.45 -19.94
C THR A 381 8.34 0.20 -18.82
N VAL A 382 8.91 1.37 -19.09
CA VAL A 382 9.60 2.23 -18.11
C VAL A 382 9.14 3.67 -18.31
N VAL A 383 9.21 4.47 -17.25
CA VAL A 383 8.90 5.90 -17.29
C VAL A 383 10.18 6.69 -17.14
N ILE A 384 10.47 7.52 -18.12
CA ILE A 384 11.66 8.35 -18.22
C ILE A 384 11.29 9.82 -18.06
N ARG A 385 12.26 10.63 -17.62
CA ARG A 385 12.13 12.07 -17.52
C ARG A 385 12.81 12.73 -18.72
N VAL A 386 12.04 13.49 -19.49
CA VAL A 386 12.51 14.18 -20.68
C VAL A 386 12.89 15.63 -20.33
N PRO A 387 14.01 16.16 -20.84
CA PRO A 387 14.37 17.58 -20.74
C PRO A 387 13.25 18.53 -21.19
N ARG A 388 13.09 19.66 -20.47
CA ARG A 388 12.13 20.71 -20.83
C ARG A 388 12.54 21.33 -22.17
N GLY A 389 11.65 21.25 -23.17
CA GLY A 389 11.86 21.84 -24.51
C GLY A 389 11.91 20.84 -25.67
N MET A 390 11.92 19.53 -25.41
CA MET A 390 11.75 18.53 -26.47
C MET A 390 10.27 18.22 -26.73
N SER A 391 9.91 18.07 -28.00
CA SER A 391 8.60 17.54 -28.39
C SER A 391 8.44 16.13 -27.82
N LEU A 392 7.48 15.96 -26.92
CA LEU A 392 7.10 14.66 -26.37
C LEU A 392 6.45 13.76 -27.45
N VAL A 393 6.01 14.36 -28.56
CA VAL A 393 5.45 13.70 -29.73
C VAL A 393 6.58 13.44 -30.74
N CYS A 394 6.92 12.17 -30.97
CA CYS A 394 7.61 11.81 -32.21
C CYS A 394 6.55 11.91 -33.32
N LEU A 395 6.72 12.86 -34.24
CA LEU A 395 6.04 12.84 -35.53
C LEU A 395 6.73 11.85 -36.47
#